data_AF-A0A960A1P8-F1
#
_entry.id   AF-A0A960A1P8-F1
#
_cell.length_a   1.000
_cell.length_b   1.000
_cell.length_c   1.000
_cell.angle_alpha   90.00
_cell.angle_beta   90.00
_cell.angle_gamma   90.00
#
_symmetry.space_group_name_H-M   'P 1'
#
loop_
_entity.id
_entity.type
_entity.pdbx_description
1 polymer ?
#
loop_
_entity_poly.entity_id
_entity_poly.type
_entity_poly.pdbx_seq_one_letter_code
_entity_poly.pdbx_strand_id
1 'polypeptide(L)'
;MSTAIEDVTEQAARAIGNESSATNPSRIVRASSLAGASPAVPRDPRLLQAEQADYEARAAAREAEAAQAAAQEAATRAAAAKAAAEKSKADLAVAREEAKAKAEAAALAVRLEREEIDDAAAAARAQQRASRDEKLGTVHAVQAPEPEIITVTKPSTDQFAGALTLFLVRLALAAFAAIIGWQSLVDRQATIDALSYVGLDATLAGSAAWGVSILLIVVAVFLVVGLGTRIFAAVLLAGAVGFMAFFRFGPFSPFLEGHFGFYGDRDVLLGVLSLVPLLMGGGGFSIDAHLRHRRQKAKQAN
;
A
#
# COMPACT_ATOMS: atom_id res chain seq x y z
N MET A 1 20.57 21.87 -9.56
CA MET A 1 19.52 21.28 -10.43
C MET A 1 18.13 21.66 -9.91
N SER A 2 17.90 22.95 -9.72
CA SER A 2 16.70 23.50 -9.06
C SER A 2 16.36 24.85 -9.70
N THR A 3 16.25 24.88 -11.02
CA THR A 3 15.99 26.12 -11.78
C THR A 3 15.10 25.90 -13.01
N ALA A 4 14.49 24.72 -13.17
CA ALA A 4 13.66 24.40 -14.35
C ALA A 4 12.16 24.21 -14.03
N ILE A 5 11.78 24.31 -12.75
CA ILE A 5 10.38 24.07 -12.30
C ILE A 5 9.69 25.38 -11.88
N GLU A 6 10.44 26.44 -11.56
CA GLU A 6 9.87 27.77 -11.29
C GLU A 6 9.38 28.49 -12.57
N ASP A 7 9.99 28.25 -13.73
CA ASP A 7 9.63 28.95 -14.97
C ASP A 7 8.24 28.57 -15.52
N VAL A 8 7.75 27.35 -15.27
CA VAL A 8 6.46 26.89 -15.84
C VAL A 8 5.26 27.43 -15.06
N THR A 9 5.44 27.75 -13.77
CA THR A 9 4.38 28.31 -12.94
C THR A 9 4.27 29.83 -13.06
N GLU A 10 5.38 30.53 -13.33
CA GLU A 10 5.37 31.98 -13.60
C GLU A 10 4.81 32.32 -15.00
N GLN A 11 4.99 31.43 -15.99
CA GLN A 11 4.48 31.61 -17.34
C GLN A 11 2.96 31.36 -17.45
N ALA A 12 2.41 30.49 -16.61
CA ALA A 12 0.96 30.23 -16.52
C ALA A 12 0.19 31.36 -15.81
N ALA A 13 0.83 32.08 -14.86
CA ALA A 13 0.22 33.21 -14.17
C ALA A 13 0.18 34.49 -15.03
N ARG A 14 1.10 34.66 -16.00
CA ARG A 14 1.10 35.80 -16.93
C ARG A 14 0.12 35.68 -18.10
N ALA A 15 -0.42 34.49 -18.37
CA ALA A 15 -1.39 34.28 -19.45
C ALA A 15 -2.85 34.59 -19.06
N ILE A 16 -3.15 34.72 -17.75
CA ILE A 16 -4.52 34.92 -17.26
C ILE A 16 -4.77 36.39 -16.82
N GLY A 17 -3.72 37.21 -16.72
CA GLY A 17 -3.80 38.56 -16.15
C GLY A 17 -3.74 39.75 -17.11
N ASN A 18 -3.72 39.55 -18.43
CA ASN A 18 -3.40 40.65 -19.37
C ASN A 18 -4.35 40.73 -20.58
N GLU A 19 -5.64 40.96 -20.35
CA GLU A 19 -6.54 41.59 -21.31
C GLU A 19 -7.47 42.59 -20.60
N SER A 20 -6.88 43.59 -19.95
CA SER A 20 -7.64 44.78 -19.55
C SER A 20 -6.71 45.98 -19.52
N SER A 21 -6.60 46.67 -20.66
CA SER A 21 -6.39 48.12 -20.81
C SER A 21 -5.75 48.43 -22.16
N ALA A 22 -6.16 49.58 -22.72
CA ALA A 22 -5.85 50.14 -24.05
C ALA A 22 -6.69 49.50 -25.18
N THR A 23 -7.50 50.22 -25.96
CA THR A 23 -7.49 51.65 -26.27
C THR A 23 -8.84 51.99 -26.88
N ASN A 24 -9.36 53.16 -26.50
CA ASN A 24 -10.54 53.78 -27.07
C ASN A 24 -10.15 54.50 -28.37
N PRO A 25 -10.62 54.07 -29.56
CA PRO A 25 -10.84 55.01 -30.64
C PRO A 25 -12.32 55.36 -30.67
N SER A 26 -12.57 56.61 -30.33
CA SER A 26 -13.76 57.40 -30.60
C SER A 26 -14.35 57.07 -31.98
N ARG A 27 -15.30 56.11 -32.02
CA ARG A 27 -16.23 55.99 -33.13
C ARG A 27 -17.45 56.83 -32.80
N ILE A 28 -17.37 58.08 -33.22
CA ILE A 28 -18.52 58.96 -33.40
C ILE A 28 -19.48 58.25 -34.35
N VAL A 29 -20.41 57.46 -33.80
CA VAL A 29 -21.60 57.04 -34.55
C VAL A 29 -22.54 58.24 -34.49
N ARG A 30 -22.35 59.08 -35.51
CA ARG A 30 -23.23 60.15 -35.95
C ARG A 30 -24.68 59.71 -35.74
N ALA A 31 -25.44 60.50 -34.99
CA ALA A 31 -26.88 60.40 -34.86
C ALA A 31 -27.50 60.60 -36.25
N SER A 32 -27.58 59.51 -37.02
CA SER A 32 -28.31 59.44 -38.27
C SER A 32 -29.77 59.32 -37.91
N SER A 33 -30.45 60.47 -37.92
CA SER A 33 -31.90 60.65 -37.98
C SER A 33 -32.71 59.37 -38.24
N LEU A 34 -33.17 58.70 -37.19
CA LEU A 34 -34.36 57.85 -37.25
C LEU A 34 -35.60 58.73 -37.15
N ALA A 35 -35.74 59.63 -38.12
CA ALA A 35 -37.04 60.11 -38.57
C ALA A 35 -37.70 58.93 -39.30
N GLY A 36 -38.30 58.06 -38.50
CA GLY A 36 -38.86 56.79 -38.95
C GLY A 36 -39.45 56.00 -37.79
N ALA A 37 -39.90 56.69 -36.73
CA ALA A 37 -40.84 56.11 -35.79
C ALA A 37 -42.17 55.95 -36.54
N SER A 38 -42.26 54.87 -37.31
CA SER A 38 -43.53 54.34 -37.81
C SER A 38 -44.46 54.23 -36.59
N PRO A 39 -45.71 54.72 -36.68
CA PRO A 39 -46.60 54.74 -35.53
C PRO A 39 -46.64 53.34 -34.94
N ALA A 40 -46.49 53.24 -33.62
CA ALA A 40 -46.61 51.99 -32.90
C ALA A 40 -48.01 51.43 -33.17
N VAL A 41 -48.12 50.61 -34.21
CA VAL A 41 -49.29 49.77 -34.45
C VAL A 41 -49.42 48.93 -33.19
N PRO A 42 -50.56 48.98 -32.48
CA PRO A 42 -50.80 48.12 -31.34
C PRO A 42 -50.62 46.67 -31.81
N ARG A 43 -49.47 46.07 -31.51
CA ARG A 43 -49.23 44.66 -31.81
C ARG A 43 -49.99 43.88 -30.77
N ASP A 44 -50.90 43.04 -31.24
CA ASP A 44 -51.65 42.14 -30.37
C ASP A 44 -50.66 41.35 -29.50
N PRO A 45 -50.82 41.35 -28.16
CA PRO A 45 -49.90 40.70 -27.23
C PRO A 45 -49.76 39.19 -27.49
N ARG A 46 -50.76 38.58 -28.13
CA ARG A 46 -50.72 37.17 -28.55
C ARG A 46 -49.70 36.89 -29.64
N LEU A 47 -49.47 37.83 -30.56
CA LEU A 47 -48.50 37.64 -31.66
C LEU A 47 -47.06 37.76 -31.16
N LEU A 48 -46.81 38.62 -30.16
CA LEU A 48 -45.50 38.72 -29.51
C LEU A 48 -45.17 37.47 -28.71
N GLN A 49 -46.16 36.87 -28.04
CA GLN A 49 -45.99 35.59 -27.34
C GLN A 49 -45.69 34.45 -28.31
N ALA A 50 -46.33 34.43 -29.48
CA ALA A 50 -46.03 33.43 -30.52
C ALA A 50 -44.62 33.59 -31.08
N GLU A 51 -44.17 34.82 -31.34
CA GLU A 51 -42.82 35.09 -31.84
C GLU A 51 -41.73 34.76 -30.80
N GLN A 52 -42.01 34.99 -29.51
CA GLN A 52 -41.14 34.57 -28.40
C GLN A 52 -41.07 33.05 -28.28
N ALA A 53 -42.20 32.35 -28.37
CA ALA A 53 -42.23 30.89 -28.36
C ALA A 53 -41.46 30.28 -29.54
N ASP A 54 -41.56 30.88 -30.73
CA ASP A 54 -40.79 30.45 -31.91
C ASP A 54 -39.28 30.71 -31.74
N TYR A 55 -38.90 31.80 -31.08
CA TYR A 55 -37.49 32.09 -30.77
C TYR A 55 -36.93 31.11 -29.74
N GLU A 56 -37.66 30.83 -28.67
CA GLU A 56 -37.29 29.86 -27.65
C GLU A 56 -37.20 28.44 -28.22
N ALA A 57 -38.13 28.05 -29.09
CA ALA A 57 -38.07 26.76 -29.77
C ALA A 57 -36.82 26.61 -30.64
N ARG A 58 -36.42 27.67 -31.36
CA ARG A 58 -35.18 27.68 -32.17
C ARG A 58 -33.92 27.72 -31.30
N ALA A 59 -33.95 28.41 -30.16
CA ALA A 59 -32.84 28.42 -29.21
C ALA A 59 -32.64 27.04 -28.59
N ALA A 60 -33.73 26.39 -28.14
CA ALA A 60 -33.71 25.03 -27.60
C ALA A 60 -33.23 23.99 -28.64
N ALA A 61 -33.62 24.13 -29.91
CA ALA A 61 -33.14 23.25 -30.99
C ALA A 61 -31.62 23.36 -31.21
N ARG A 62 -31.07 24.59 -31.22
CA ARG A 62 -29.62 24.81 -31.34
C ARG A 62 -28.85 24.28 -30.14
N GLU A 63 -29.41 24.41 -28.94
CA GLU A 63 -28.81 23.86 -27.72
C GLU A 63 -28.80 22.33 -27.75
N ALA A 64 -29.87 21.69 -28.23
CA ALA A 64 -29.93 20.24 -28.42
C ALA A 64 -28.91 19.75 -29.47
N GLU A 65 -28.76 20.46 -30.59
CA GLU A 65 -27.75 20.16 -31.62
C GLU A 65 -26.32 20.32 -31.07
N ALA A 66 -26.06 21.38 -30.30
CA ALA A 66 -24.77 21.59 -29.64
C ALA A 66 -24.46 20.51 -28.59
N ALA A 67 -25.47 20.08 -27.82
CA ALA A 67 -25.35 18.99 -26.86
C ALA A 67 -25.06 17.65 -27.56
N GLN A 68 -25.70 17.37 -28.71
CA GLN A 68 -25.41 16.18 -29.50
C GLN A 68 -24.01 16.20 -30.10
N ALA A 69 -23.55 17.34 -30.61
CA ALA A 69 -22.18 17.50 -31.12
C ALA A 69 -21.14 17.27 -30.02
N ALA A 70 -21.35 17.85 -28.83
CA ALA A 70 -20.47 17.65 -27.67
C ALA A 70 -20.46 16.18 -27.20
N ALA A 71 -21.62 15.50 -27.22
CA ALA A 71 -21.71 14.08 -26.88
C ALA A 71 -20.97 13.19 -27.89
N GLN A 72 -21.06 13.49 -29.19
CA GLN A 72 -20.32 12.78 -30.23
C GLN A 72 -18.81 12.98 -30.09
N GLU A 73 -18.36 14.20 -29.79
CA GLU A 73 -16.94 14.49 -29.57
C GLU A 73 -16.39 13.79 -28.31
N ALA A 74 -17.20 13.73 -27.23
CA ALA A 74 -16.85 12.96 -26.05
C ALA A 74 -16.75 11.45 -26.36
N ALA A 75 -17.65 10.92 -27.19
CA ALA A 75 -17.63 9.53 -27.61
C ALA A 75 -16.41 9.19 -28.48
N THR A 76 -16.00 10.07 -29.40
CA THR A 76 -14.79 9.87 -30.23
C THR A 76 -13.52 9.96 -29.39
N ARG A 77 -13.44 10.90 -28.44
CA ARG A 77 -12.32 10.98 -27.47
C ARG A 77 -12.24 9.73 -26.60
N ALA A 78 -13.38 9.22 -26.12
CA ALA A 78 -13.42 7.98 -25.35
C ALA A 78 -13.01 6.75 -26.16
N ALA A 79 -13.40 6.67 -27.45
CA ALA A 79 -12.98 5.60 -28.35
C ALA A 79 -11.46 5.64 -28.63
N ALA A 80 -10.90 6.83 -28.86
CA ALA A 80 -9.46 7.02 -29.05
C ALA A 80 -8.66 6.64 -27.79
N ALA A 81 -9.14 7.02 -26.61
CA ALA A 81 -8.52 6.64 -25.34
C ALA A 81 -8.53 5.12 -25.11
N LYS A 82 -9.63 4.43 -25.45
CA LYS A 82 -9.71 2.96 -25.39
C LYS A 82 -8.73 2.29 -26.35
N ALA A 83 -8.61 2.79 -27.58
CA ALA A 83 -7.65 2.25 -28.56
C ALA A 83 -6.19 2.44 -28.09
N ALA A 84 -5.85 3.58 -27.49
CA ALA A 84 -4.54 3.82 -26.90
C ALA A 84 -4.25 2.89 -25.71
N ALA A 85 -5.24 2.63 -24.85
CA ALA A 85 -5.11 1.70 -23.73
C ALA A 85 -4.89 0.25 -24.19
N GLU A 86 -5.62 -0.22 -25.21
CA GLU A 86 -5.42 -1.57 -25.77
C GLU A 86 -4.03 -1.72 -26.41
N LYS A 87 -3.54 -0.68 -27.10
CA LYS A 87 -2.17 -0.67 -27.64
C LYS A 87 -1.12 -0.77 -26.52
N SER A 88 -1.25 0.04 -25.48
CA SER A 88 -0.35 0.00 -24.32
C SER A 88 -0.38 -1.36 -23.61
N LYS A 89 -1.56 -1.98 -23.51
CA LYS A 89 -1.71 -3.33 -22.96
C LYS A 89 -1.02 -4.40 -23.81
N ALA A 90 -1.09 -4.29 -25.13
CA ALA A 90 -0.37 -5.16 -26.04
C ALA A 90 1.15 -4.99 -25.90
N ASP A 91 1.65 -3.75 -25.88
CA ASP A 91 3.09 -3.45 -25.71
C ASP A 91 3.62 -3.98 -24.36
N LEU A 92 2.84 -3.83 -23.29
CA LEU A 92 3.17 -4.38 -21.97
C LEU A 92 3.16 -5.91 -21.95
N ALA A 93 2.29 -6.56 -22.71
CA ALA A 93 2.27 -8.02 -22.81
C ALA A 93 3.54 -8.53 -23.51
N VAL A 94 3.97 -7.88 -24.61
CA VAL A 94 5.23 -8.22 -25.30
C VAL A 94 6.43 -8.02 -24.36
N ALA A 95 6.52 -6.87 -23.67
CA ALA A 95 7.61 -6.61 -22.73
C ALA A 95 7.66 -7.63 -21.59
N ARG A 96 6.49 -8.13 -21.13
CA ARG A 96 6.41 -9.14 -20.08
C ARG A 96 6.91 -10.51 -20.55
N GLU A 97 6.58 -10.92 -21.78
CA GLU A 97 7.09 -12.16 -22.37
C GLU A 97 8.61 -12.09 -22.59
N GLU A 98 9.14 -10.96 -23.07
CA GLU A 98 10.59 -10.77 -23.18
C GLU A 98 11.31 -10.80 -21.81
N ALA A 99 10.72 -10.18 -20.79
CA ALA A 99 11.26 -10.22 -19.44
C ALA A 99 11.25 -11.65 -18.87
N LYS A 100 10.19 -12.42 -19.13
CA LYS A 100 10.07 -13.81 -18.71
C LYS A 100 11.11 -14.69 -19.41
N ALA A 101 11.29 -14.55 -20.72
CA ALA A 101 12.32 -15.28 -21.47
C ALA A 101 13.74 -14.97 -20.96
N LYS A 102 14.04 -13.70 -20.65
CA LYS A 102 15.33 -13.32 -20.03
C LYS A 102 15.51 -13.91 -18.63
N ALA A 103 14.45 -13.94 -17.82
CA ALA A 103 14.49 -14.52 -16.49
C ALA A 103 14.71 -16.05 -16.53
N GLU A 104 14.06 -16.75 -17.47
CA GLU A 104 14.25 -18.19 -17.67
C GLU A 104 15.67 -18.51 -18.16
N ALA A 105 16.23 -17.71 -19.09
CA ALA A 105 17.61 -17.87 -19.54
C ALA A 105 18.63 -17.65 -18.39
N ALA A 106 18.41 -16.62 -17.56
CA ALA A 106 19.24 -16.35 -16.39
C ALA A 106 19.13 -17.47 -15.34
N ALA A 107 17.93 -18.00 -15.10
CA ALA A 107 17.72 -19.11 -14.17
C ALA A 107 18.42 -20.39 -14.63
N LEU A 108 18.42 -20.68 -15.93
CA LEU A 108 19.17 -21.80 -16.50
C LEU A 108 20.68 -21.63 -16.33
N ALA A 109 21.21 -20.43 -16.58
CA ALA A 109 22.63 -20.14 -16.38
C ALA A 109 23.07 -20.36 -14.92
N VAL A 110 22.29 -19.87 -13.96
CA VAL A 110 22.56 -20.08 -12.52
C VAL A 110 22.48 -21.57 -12.14
N ARG A 111 21.56 -22.33 -12.75
CA ARG A 111 21.44 -23.77 -12.47
C ARG A 111 22.67 -24.55 -12.97
N LEU A 112 23.14 -24.23 -14.18
CA LEU A 112 24.34 -24.84 -14.75
C LEU A 112 25.59 -24.51 -13.92
N GLU A 113 25.77 -23.25 -13.53
CA GLU A 113 26.88 -22.84 -12.66
C GLU A 113 26.83 -23.57 -11.31
N ARG A 114 25.63 -23.80 -10.76
CA ARG A 114 25.46 -24.54 -9.51
C ARG A 114 25.81 -26.01 -9.65
N GLU A 115 25.39 -26.65 -10.74
CA GLU A 115 25.73 -28.04 -11.07
C GLU A 115 27.25 -28.21 -11.23
N GLU A 116 27.94 -27.28 -11.92
CA GLU A 116 29.41 -27.29 -12.06
C GLU A 116 30.14 -27.15 -10.72
N ILE A 117 29.66 -26.28 -9.82
CA ILE A 117 30.23 -26.10 -8.48
C ILE A 117 30.04 -27.37 -7.63
N ASP A 118 28.86 -27.99 -7.69
CA ASP A 118 28.54 -29.19 -6.92
C ASP A 118 29.36 -30.40 -7.40
N ASP A 119 29.58 -30.52 -8.72
CA ASP A 119 30.44 -31.54 -9.32
C ASP A 119 31.92 -31.33 -8.97
N ALA A 120 32.41 -30.09 -9.03
CA ALA A 120 33.76 -29.75 -8.60
C ALA A 120 33.98 -30.05 -7.09
N ALA A 121 32.98 -29.76 -6.25
CA ALA A 121 33.01 -30.08 -4.83
C ALA A 121 32.92 -31.59 -4.55
N ALA A 122 32.22 -32.35 -5.38
CA ALA A 122 32.18 -33.81 -5.29
C ALA A 122 33.53 -34.44 -5.69
N ALA A 123 34.15 -33.96 -6.77
CA ALA A 123 35.47 -34.38 -7.22
C ALA A 123 36.55 -34.08 -6.17
N ALA A 124 36.53 -32.89 -5.56
CA ALA A 124 37.45 -32.52 -4.48
C ALA A 124 37.30 -33.44 -3.25
N ARG A 125 36.06 -33.77 -2.86
CA ARG A 125 35.79 -34.72 -1.77
C ARG A 125 36.27 -36.14 -2.11
N ALA A 126 36.17 -36.57 -3.36
CA ALA A 126 36.67 -37.88 -3.80
C ALA A 126 38.21 -37.94 -3.74
N GLN A 127 38.91 -36.89 -4.19
CA GLN A 127 40.37 -36.79 -4.08
C GLN A 127 40.86 -36.74 -2.63
N GLN A 128 40.13 -36.04 -1.75
CA GLN A 128 40.42 -36.04 -0.32
C GLN A 128 40.24 -37.43 0.30
N ARG A 129 39.22 -38.20 -0.12
CA ARG A 129 39.04 -39.59 0.34
C ARG A 129 40.17 -40.50 -0.16
N ALA A 130 40.56 -40.39 -1.44
CA ALA A 130 41.65 -41.18 -2.01
C ALA A 130 43.00 -40.88 -1.32
N SER A 131 43.35 -39.61 -1.16
CA SER A 131 44.58 -39.21 -0.46
C SER A 131 44.56 -39.53 1.03
N ARG A 132 43.38 -39.58 1.65
CA ARG A 132 43.21 -40.05 3.03
C ARG A 132 43.44 -41.56 3.12
N ASP A 133 42.86 -42.35 2.22
CA ASP A 133 43.02 -43.81 2.19
C ASP A 133 44.47 -44.24 1.87
N GLU A 134 45.17 -43.50 1.01
CA GLU A 134 46.61 -43.70 0.77
C GLU A 134 47.47 -43.46 2.02
N LYS A 135 47.07 -42.49 2.86
CA LYS A 135 47.78 -42.14 4.10
C LYS A 135 47.40 -43.01 5.30
N LEU A 136 46.26 -43.68 5.26
CA LEU A 136 45.70 -44.45 6.39
C LEU A 136 46.02 -45.96 6.34
N GLY A 137 47.10 -46.36 5.66
CA GLY A 137 47.54 -47.75 5.50
C GLY A 137 47.13 -48.69 6.64
N THR A 138 46.47 -49.80 6.27
CA THR A 138 45.82 -50.82 7.12
C THR A 138 46.03 -50.68 8.63
N VAL A 139 45.27 -49.80 9.28
CA VAL A 139 45.21 -49.71 10.74
C VAL A 139 44.32 -50.84 11.26
N HIS A 140 44.88 -51.73 12.09
CA HIS A 140 44.09 -52.66 12.91
C HIS A 140 43.16 -51.86 13.83
N ALA A 141 41.86 -52.13 13.74
CA ALA A 141 40.84 -51.47 14.54
C ALA A 141 41.03 -51.81 16.03
N VAL A 142 41.65 -50.89 16.77
CA VAL A 142 41.50 -50.83 18.22
C VAL A 142 40.11 -50.29 18.49
N GLN A 143 39.32 -51.01 19.29
CA GLN A 143 37.96 -50.64 19.68
C GLN A 143 37.93 -49.21 20.21
N ALA A 144 37.27 -48.33 19.46
CA ALA A 144 37.04 -46.96 19.86
C ALA A 144 36.05 -46.92 21.04
N PRO A 145 36.22 -46.00 22.00
CA PRO A 145 35.27 -45.83 23.10
C PRO A 145 33.88 -45.52 22.55
N GLU A 146 32.87 -46.08 23.21
CA GLU A 146 31.45 -45.96 22.86
C GLU A 146 31.06 -44.48 22.65
N PRO A 147 30.47 -44.10 21.50
CA PRO A 147 30.20 -42.70 21.18
C PRO A 147 29.18 -42.15 22.18
N GLU A 148 29.59 -41.13 22.95
CA GLU A 148 28.72 -40.40 23.87
C GLU A 148 27.61 -39.72 23.06
N ILE A 149 26.37 -40.21 23.21
CA ILE A 149 25.22 -39.74 22.45
C ILE A 149 24.83 -38.35 22.97
N ILE A 150 25.32 -37.30 22.31
CA ILE A 150 24.88 -35.92 22.57
C ILE A 150 23.44 -35.78 22.08
N THR A 151 22.47 -35.95 22.98
CA THR A 151 21.06 -35.70 22.66
C THR A 151 20.83 -34.19 22.54
N VAL A 152 20.80 -33.68 21.31
CA VAL A 152 20.43 -32.29 21.05
C VAL A 152 18.93 -32.11 21.31
N THR A 153 18.56 -31.65 22.50
CA THR A 153 17.17 -31.35 22.84
C THR A 153 16.72 -30.07 22.13
N LYS A 154 15.77 -30.18 21.20
CA LYS A 154 15.16 -29.01 20.55
C LYS A 154 14.21 -28.29 21.54
N PRO A 155 14.20 -26.95 21.59
CA PRO A 155 13.26 -26.23 22.44
C PRO A 155 11.82 -26.52 22.02
N SER A 156 10.90 -26.63 22.99
CA SER A 156 9.49 -26.98 22.77
C SER A 156 8.75 -26.02 21.83
N THR A 157 9.18 -24.75 21.77
CA THR A 157 8.63 -23.72 20.88
C THR A 157 9.01 -23.89 19.41
N ASP A 158 10.03 -24.69 19.12
CA ASP A 158 10.46 -25.02 17.75
C ASP A 158 9.86 -26.36 17.27
N GLN A 159 9.18 -27.11 18.15
CA GLN A 159 8.41 -28.29 17.76
C GLN A 159 7.15 -27.88 16.99
N PHE A 160 6.65 -28.76 16.12
CA PHE A 160 5.55 -28.45 15.19
C PHE A 160 4.31 -27.86 15.89
N ALA A 161 3.85 -28.46 16.99
CA ALA A 161 2.67 -27.97 17.71
C ALA A 161 2.90 -26.58 18.36
N GLY A 162 4.07 -26.36 18.95
CA GLY A 162 4.45 -25.06 19.53
C GLY A 162 4.60 -23.99 18.44
N ALA A 163 5.26 -24.33 17.33
CA ALA A 163 5.47 -23.45 16.19
C ALA A 163 4.14 -23.08 15.51
N LEU A 164 3.23 -24.04 15.34
CA LEU A 164 1.91 -23.82 14.77
C LEU A 164 1.06 -22.92 15.67
N THR A 165 1.04 -23.16 16.97
CA THR A 165 0.28 -22.33 17.92
C THR A 165 0.78 -20.89 17.90
N LEU A 166 2.10 -20.69 17.98
CA LEU A 166 2.70 -19.35 17.88
C LEU A 166 2.44 -18.69 16.53
N PHE A 167 2.43 -19.46 15.44
CA PHE A 167 2.08 -18.95 14.11
C PHE A 167 0.61 -18.50 14.05
N LEU A 168 -0.33 -19.29 14.55
CA LEU A 168 -1.75 -18.94 14.55
C LEU A 168 -2.04 -17.69 15.39
N VAL A 169 -1.41 -17.57 16.56
CA VAL A 169 -1.50 -16.36 17.39
C VAL A 169 -1.00 -15.14 16.61
N ARG A 170 0.14 -15.24 15.94
CA ARG A 170 0.66 -14.16 15.09
C ARG A 170 -0.26 -13.84 13.93
N LEU A 171 -0.82 -14.85 13.28
CA LEU A 171 -1.75 -14.67 12.16
C LEU A 171 -3.01 -13.94 12.62
N ALA A 172 -3.57 -14.29 13.78
CA ALA A 172 -4.72 -13.61 14.35
C ALA A 172 -4.41 -12.14 14.69
N LEU A 173 -3.28 -11.87 15.36
CA LEU A 173 -2.83 -10.51 15.66
C LEU A 173 -2.57 -9.69 14.39
N ALA A 174 -1.94 -10.29 13.38
CA ALA A 174 -1.66 -9.66 12.11
C ALA A 174 -2.94 -9.35 11.34
N ALA A 175 -3.91 -10.28 11.32
CA ALA A 175 -5.21 -10.04 10.70
C ALA A 175 -5.93 -8.87 11.37
N PHE A 176 -5.92 -8.81 12.70
CA PHE A 176 -6.53 -7.70 13.44
C PHE A 176 -5.83 -6.36 13.14
N ALA A 177 -4.50 -6.33 13.19
CA ALA A 177 -3.71 -5.15 12.84
C ALA A 177 -3.92 -4.72 11.39
N ALA A 178 -4.03 -5.66 10.45
CA ALA A 178 -4.29 -5.38 9.04
C ALA A 178 -5.68 -4.79 8.82
N ILE A 179 -6.71 -5.33 9.48
CA ILE A 179 -8.08 -4.81 9.39
C ILE A 179 -8.14 -3.39 9.94
N ILE A 180 -7.57 -3.14 11.13
CA ILE A 180 -7.55 -1.80 11.72
C ILE A 180 -6.73 -0.84 10.87
N GLY A 181 -5.52 -1.23 10.45
CA GLY A 181 -4.68 -0.40 9.60
C GLY A 181 -5.35 -0.06 8.27
N TRP A 182 -6.06 -1.02 7.67
CA TRP A 182 -6.82 -0.79 6.45
C TRP A 182 -8.00 0.17 6.69
N GLN A 183 -8.76 -0.04 7.76
CA GLN A 183 -9.86 0.85 8.13
C GLN A 183 -9.38 2.27 8.41
N SER A 184 -8.25 2.45 9.09
CA SER A 184 -7.69 3.78 9.38
C SER A 184 -7.12 4.48 8.13
N LEU A 185 -6.73 3.69 7.11
CA LEU A 185 -6.34 4.20 5.79
C LEU A 185 -7.55 4.70 4.98
N VAL A 186 -8.64 3.94 4.99
CA VAL A 186 -9.86 4.25 4.23
C VAL A 186 -10.68 5.34 4.92
N ASP A 187 -10.97 5.19 6.20
CA ASP A 187 -11.66 6.17 7.03
C ASP A 187 -10.65 7.00 7.84
N ARG A 188 -9.89 7.78 7.09
CA ARG A 188 -8.83 8.60 7.66
C ARG A 188 -9.37 9.66 8.60
N GLN A 189 -10.51 10.26 8.27
CA GLN A 189 -11.02 11.38 9.06
C GLN A 189 -11.34 10.92 10.48
N ALA A 190 -11.95 9.74 10.64
CA ALA A 190 -12.16 9.13 11.95
C ALA A 190 -10.84 8.94 12.73
N THR A 191 -9.75 8.62 12.04
CA THR A 191 -8.42 8.47 12.67
C THR A 191 -7.83 9.81 13.10
N ILE A 192 -7.99 10.86 12.30
CA ILE A 192 -7.55 12.22 12.62
C ILE A 192 -8.36 12.77 13.81
N ASP A 193 -9.66 12.57 13.81
CA ASP A 193 -10.56 13.00 14.88
C ASP A 193 -10.23 12.28 16.19
N ALA A 194 -9.96 10.97 16.12
CA ALA A 194 -9.49 10.19 17.27
C ALA A 194 -8.15 10.72 17.82
N LEU A 195 -7.17 10.99 16.96
CA LEU A 195 -5.89 11.56 17.42
C LEU A 195 -6.05 12.97 18.00
N SER A 196 -6.93 13.79 17.42
CA SER A 196 -7.23 15.12 17.91
C SER A 196 -7.92 15.08 19.28
N TYR A 197 -8.76 14.07 19.52
CA TYR A 197 -9.38 13.82 20.82
C TYR A 197 -8.34 13.55 21.92
N VAL A 198 -7.21 12.94 21.59
CA VAL A 198 -6.09 12.69 22.52
C VAL A 198 -5.28 13.97 22.81
N GLY A 199 -5.57 15.08 22.13
CA GLY A 199 -4.91 16.37 22.31
C GLY A 199 -3.78 16.65 21.33
N LEU A 200 -3.71 15.91 20.22
CA LEU A 200 -2.80 16.25 19.11
C LEU A 200 -3.37 17.43 18.32
N ASP A 201 -2.50 18.38 17.97
CA ASP A 201 -2.87 19.47 17.06
C ASP A 201 -3.30 18.93 15.69
N ALA A 202 -4.23 19.61 15.02
CA ALA A 202 -4.83 19.16 13.77
C ALA A 202 -3.79 18.89 12.67
N THR A 203 -2.71 19.67 12.63
CA THR A 203 -1.61 19.49 11.67
C THR A 203 -0.81 18.21 11.95
N LEU A 204 -0.52 17.93 13.22
CA LEU A 204 0.18 16.71 13.65
C LEU A 204 -0.72 15.48 13.56
N ALA A 205 -2.01 15.60 13.85
CA ALA A 205 -2.98 14.52 13.76
C ALA A 205 -3.11 13.98 12.32
N GLY A 206 -3.11 14.87 11.31
CA GLY A 206 -3.14 14.48 9.90
C GLY A 206 -1.93 13.64 9.46
N SER A 207 -0.73 14.04 9.87
CA SER A 207 0.51 13.30 9.55
C SER A 207 0.64 12.02 10.38
N ALA A 208 0.27 12.05 11.65
CA ALA A 208 0.29 10.90 12.53
C ALA A 208 -0.75 9.83 12.13
N ALA A 209 -1.92 10.22 11.59
CA ALA A 209 -2.90 9.28 11.07
C ALA A 209 -2.33 8.41 9.93
N TRP A 210 -1.57 9.00 9.01
CA TRP A 210 -0.81 8.24 8.02
C TRP A 210 0.19 7.30 8.66
N GLY A 211 1.00 7.83 9.59
CA GLY A 211 2.05 7.08 10.27
C GLY A 211 1.50 5.85 10.99
N VAL A 212 0.45 6.02 11.79
CA VAL A 212 -0.21 4.94 12.53
C VAL A 212 -0.82 3.90 11.58
N SER A 213 -1.49 4.34 10.52
CA SER A 213 -2.14 3.42 9.57
C SER A 213 -1.12 2.56 8.83
N ILE A 214 -0.06 3.19 8.29
CA ILE A 214 1.01 2.48 7.59
C ILE A 214 1.75 1.56 8.57
N LEU A 215 2.04 2.05 9.79
CA LEU A 215 2.70 1.26 10.82
C LEU A 215 1.91 -0.01 11.15
N LEU A 216 0.58 0.07 11.28
CA LEU A 216 -0.28 -1.09 11.53
C LEU A 216 -0.20 -2.13 10.40
N ILE A 217 -0.19 -1.69 9.14
CA ILE A 217 -0.01 -2.59 7.99
C ILE A 217 1.38 -3.23 8.01
N VAL A 218 2.43 -2.47 8.31
CA VAL A 218 3.79 -2.98 8.44
C VAL A 218 3.88 -4.00 9.59
N VAL A 219 3.33 -3.70 10.77
CA VAL A 219 3.24 -4.62 11.90
C VAL A 219 2.57 -5.93 11.48
N ALA A 220 1.46 -5.87 10.75
CA ALA A 220 0.76 -7.05 10.27
C ALA A 220 1.65 -7.92 9.36
N VAL A 221 2.30 -7.31 8.36
CA VAL A 221 3.19 -8.03 7.43
C VAL A 221 4.35 -8.70 8.18
N PHE A 222 5.02 -7.97 9.07
CA PHE A 222 6.17 -8.49 9.82
C PHE A 222 5.77 -9.58 10.82
N LEU A 223 4.57 -9.51 11.41
CA LEU A 223 4.04 -10.56 12.26
C LEU A 223 3.72 -11.85 11.49
N VAL A 224 3.15 -11.76 10.28
CA VAL A 224 2.89 -12.94 9.42
C VAL A 224 4.21 -13.63 9.07
N VAL A 225 5.17 -12.86 8.56
CA VAL A 225 6.50 -13.35 8.18
C VAL A 225 7.28 -13.85 9.40
N GLY A 226 7.04 -13.27 10.58
CA GLY A 226 7.79 -13.57 11.78
C GLY A 226 9.20 -12.99 11.73
N LEU A 227 9.33 -11.75 11.26
CA LEU A 227 10.58 -10.99 11.28
C LEU A 227 10.47 -9.92 12.37
N GLY A 228 11.43 -9.88 13.29
CA GLY A 228 11.39 -8.90 14.39
C GLY A 228 10.17 -9.08 15.29
N THR A 229 9.70 -10.32 15.45
CA THR A 229 8.38 -10.64 16.00
C THR A 229 8.12 -10.00 17.37
N ARG A 230 9.15 -9.97 18.23
CA ARG A 230 9.07 -9.36 19.57
C ARG A 230 8.90 -7.84 19.52
N ILE A 231 9.57 -7.17 18.58
CA ILE A 231 9.52 -5.72 18.44
C ILE A 231 8.12 -5.32 17.99
N PHE A 232 7.60 -5.95 16.94
CA PHE A 232 6.27 -5.63 16.44
C PHE A 232 5.14 -6.05 17.40
N ALA A 233 5.33 -7.14 18.15
CA ALA A 233 4.44 -7.49 19.25
C ALA A 233 4.46 -6.43 20.37
N ALA A 234 5.64 -5.88 20.72
CA ALA A 234 5.75 -4.79 21.69
C ALA A 234 5.06 -3.51 21.20
N VAL A 235 5.24 -3.16 19.92
CA VAL A 235 4.57 -2.01 19.30
C VAL A 235 3.05 -2.20 19.33
N LEU A 236 2.55 -3.39 18.97
CA LEU A 236 1.13 -3.70 19.01
C LEU A 236 0.58 -3.65 20.44
N LEU A 237 1.31 -4.19 21.42
CA LEU A 237 0.97 -4.11 22.84
C LEU A 237 0.90 -2.66 23.32
N ALA A 238 1.92 -1.86 23.01
CA ALA A 238 1.98 -0.46 23.39
C ALA A 238 0.83 0.34 22.77
N GLY A 239 0.50 0.05 21.50
CA GLY A 239 -0.65 0.62 20.81
C GLY A 239 -1.97 0.23 21.48
N ALA A 240 -2.16 -1.04 21.82
CA ALA A 240 -3.36 -1.52 22.52
C ALA A 240 -3.50 -0.87 23.90
N VAL A 241 -2.44 -0.88 24.71
CA VAL A 241 -2.45 -0.27 26.05
C VAL A 241 -2.69 1.24 25.97
N GLY A 242 -2.03 1.93 25.03
CA GLY A 242 -2.24 3.36 24.78
C GLY A 242 -3.68 3.64 24.38
N PHE A 243 -4.22 2.88 23.43
CA PHE A 243 -5.61 3.02 22.99
C PHE A 243 -6.59 2.84 24.16
N MET A 244 -6.37 1.84 25.01
CA MET A 244 -7.21 1.63 26.19
C MET A 244 -7.12 2.77 27.19
N ALA A 245 -5.90 3.24 27.49
CA ALA A 245 -5.67 4.31 28.45
C ALA A 245 -6.33 5.63 28.00
N PHE A 246 -6.22 5.98 26.72
CA PHE A 246 -6.69 7.27 26.21
C PHE A 246 -8.14 7.27 25.70
N PHE A 247 -8.63 6.17 25.10
CA PHE A 247 -9.96 6.15 24.47
C PHE A 247 -11.01 5.33 25.21
N ARG A 248 -10.59 4.34 26.02
CA ARG A 248 -11.52 3.34 26.56
C ARG A 248 -11.80 3.53 28.04
N PHE A 249 -10.74 3.62 28.85
CA PHE A 249 -10.88 3.66 30.29
C PHE A 249 -10.79 5.08 30.84
N GLY A 250 -9.86 5.89 30.35
CA GLY A 250 -9.61 7.21 30.94
C GLY A 250 -9.60 7.13 32.48
N PRO A 251 -10.25 8.07 33.19
CA PRO A 251 -10.44 8.02 34.64
C PRO A 251 -11.71 7.27 35.11
N PHE A 252 -12.49 6.63 34.22
CA PHE A 252 -13.83 6.11 34.54
C PHE A 252 -13.91 4.58 34.67
N SER A 253 -14.99 4.11 35.29
CA SER A 253 -15.28 2.67 35.43
C SER A 253 -15.48 2.02 34.05
N PRO A 254 -14.83 0.89 33.78
CA PRO A 254 -14.95 0.19 32.51
C PRO A 254 -16.21 -0.69 32.39
N PHE A 255 -17.02 -0.75 33.44
CA PHE A 255 -18.31 -1.42 33.46
C PHE A 255 -19.42 -0.40 33.19
N LEU A 256 -20.13 -0.56 32.08
CA LEU A 256 -21.33 0.22 31.79
C LEU A 256 -22.56 -0.50 32.35
N GLU A 257 -23.44 0.25 33.00
CA GLU A 257 -24.71 -0.26 33.50
C GLU A 257 -25.57 -0.80 32.35
N GLY A 258 -26.23 -1.95 32.57
CA GLY A 258 -27.13 -2.55 31.58
C GLY A 258 -26.45 -3.30 30.41
N HIS A 259 -25.11 -3.37 30.37
CA HIS A 259 -24.37 -4.10 29.34
C HIS A 259 -23.68 -5.36 29.90
N PHE A 260 -23.76 -6.47 29.16
CA PHE A 260 -23.02 -7.68 29.49
C PHE A 260 -21.58 -7.58 28.98
N GLY A 261 -20.61 -7.78 29.87
CA GLY A 261 -19.19 -7.72 29.55
C GLY A 261 -18.53 -6.40 29.93
N PHE A 262 -17.44 -6.09 29.25
CA PHE A 262 -16.52 -5.04 29.63
C PHE A 262 -16.21 -4.12 28.45
N TYR A 263 -16.21 -2.80 28.69
CA TYR A 263 -15.93 -1.82 27.65
C TYR A 263 -14.45 -1.84 27.30
N GLY A 264 -14.08 -2.57 26.25
CA GLY A 264 -12.67 -2.79 25.90
C GLY A 264 -12.26 -4.25 25.86
N ASP A 265 -13.17 -5.20 26.01
CA ASP A 265 -12.86 -6.63 26.08
C ASP A 265 -11.93 -7.11 24.96
N ARG A 266 -12.19 -6.70 23.71
CA ARG A 266 -11.38 -7.03 22.52
C ARG A 266 -9.99 -6.42 22.59
N ASP A 267 -9.87 -5.21 23.14
CA ASP A 267 -8.62 -4.46 23.23
C ASP A 267 -7.74 -5.02 24.37
N VAL A 268 -8.37 -5.46 25.49
CA VAL A 268 -7.71 -6.26 26.54
C VAL A 268 -7.21 -7.58 25.97
N LEU A 269 -8.08 -8.30 25.25
CA LEU A 269 -7.73 -9.59 24.66
C LEU A 269 -6.55 -9.43 23.70
N LEU A 270 -6.57 -8.38 22.86
CA LEU A 270 -5.47 -8.07 21.95
C LEU A 270 -4.18 -7.78 22.73
N GLY A 271 -4.26 -6.99 23.80
CA GLY A 271 -3.13 -6.71 24.69
C GLY A 271 -2.55 -8.01 25.26
N VAL A 272 -3.38 -8.84 25.88
CA VAL A 272 -2.95 -10.14 26.45
C VAL A 272 -2.37 -11.06 25.38
N LEU A 273 -3.00 -11.13 24.20
CA LEU A 273 -2.56 -12.00 23.12
C LEU A 273 -1.21 -11.54 22.53
N SER A 274 -0.95 -10.22 22.51
CA SER A 274 0.33 -9.67 22.08
C SER A 274 1.50 -10.00 23.02
N LEU A 275 1.24 -10.33 24.30
CA LEU A 275 2.27 -10.81 25.23
C LEU A 275 2.88 -12.16 24.80
N VAL A 276 2.10 -13.01 24.13
CA VAL A 276 2.57 -14.34 23.70
C VAL A 276 3.76 -14.26 22.75
N PRO A 277 3.68 -13.59 21.58
CA PRO A 277 4.83 -13.42 20.70
C PRO A 277 5.90 -12.46 21.27
N LEU A 278 5.54 -11.56 22.18
CA LEU A 278 6.51 -10.70 22.86
C LEU A 278 7.47 -11.52 23.76
N LEU A 279 6.92 -12.40 24.59
CA LEU A 279 7.69 -13.20 25.54
C LEU A 279 8.32 -14.42 24.84
N MET A 280 7.53 -15.18 24.07
CA MET A 280 7.98 -16.44 23.48
C MET A 280 8.66 -16.27 22.12
N GLY A 281 8.42 -15.15 21.42
CA GLY A 281 8.95 -14.90 20.07
C GLY A 281 8.09 -15.52 18.95
N GLY A 282 8.67 -15.63 17.75
CA GLY A 282 7.95 -16.05 16.54
C GLY A 282 7.72 -17.55 16.36
N GLY A 283 8.34 -18.39 17.19
CA GLY A 283 8.30 -19.86 17.06
C GLY A 283 9.04 -20.39 15.83
N GLY A 284 9.05 -21.71 15.63
CA GLY A 284 9.81 -22.38 14.56
C GLY A 284 9.46 -21.96 13.12
N PHE A 285 8.24 -21.48 12.86
CA PHE A 285 7.79 -21.03 11.53
C PHE A 285 8.15 -19.58 11.19
N SER A 286 8.86 -18.87 12.07
CA SER A 286 9.28 -17.49 11.83
C SER A 286 10.57 -17.40 11.02
N ILE A 287 10.76 -16.32 10.25
CA ILE A 287 12.08 -16.03 9.66
C ILE A 287 13.14 -15.86 10.75
N ASP A 288 12.78 -15.28 11.91
CA ASP A 288 13.66 -15.16 13.07
C ASP A 288 14.24 -16.52 13.51
N ALA A 289 13.44 -17.59 13.50
CA ALA A 289 13.90 -18.95 13.83
C ALA A 289 14.87 -19.52 12.77
N HIS A 290 14.59 -19.31 11.49
CA HIS A 290 15.48 -19.75 10.41
C HIS A 290 16.85 -19.08 10.49
N LEU A 291 16.89 -17.76 10.77
CA LEU A 291 18.14 -17.02 10.97
C LEU A 291 18.92 -17.53 12.19
N ARG A 292 18.23 -17.85 13.29
CA ARG A 292 18.84 -18.45 14.48
C ARG A 292 19.44 -19.83 14.18
N HIS A 293 18.72 -20.71 13.48
CA HIS A 293 19.22 -22.02 13.11
C HIS A 293 20.42 -21.95 12.15
N ARG A 294 20.42 -21.01 11.19
CA ARG A 294 21.58 -20.78 10.32
C ARG A 294 22.83 -20.38 11.11
N ARG A 295 22.69 -19.49 12.11
CA ARG A 295 23.80 -19.10 12.99
C ARG A 295 24.29 -20.26 13.85
N GLN A 296 23.39 -21.10 14.36
CA GLN A 296 23.76 -22.29 15.13
C GLN A 296 24.51 -23.31 14.27
N LYS A 297 24.04 -23.59 13.04
CA LYS A 297 24.74 -24.47 12.09
C LYS A 297 26.12 -23.94 11.71
N ALA A 298 26.25 -22.63 11.48
CA ALA A 298 27.55 -22.02 11.19
C ALA A 298 28.54 -22.14 12.36
N LYS A 299 28.05 -22.07 13.62
CA LYS A 299 28.87 -22.30 14.82
C LYS A 299 29.26 -23.75 15.05
N GLN A 300 28.51 -24.71 14.50
CA GLN A 300 28.82 -26.14 14.60
C GLN A 300 29.74 -26.62 13.47
N ALA A 301 29.85 -25.85 12.39
CA ALA A 301 30.70 -26.14 11.23
C ALA A 301 32.10 -25.51 11.33
N ASN A 302 32.30 -24.58 12.26
CA ASN A 302 33.61 -24.03 12.67
C ASN A 302 34.07 -24.70 13.96
#